data_AF-Q0RBQ1-F1
#
_entry.id   AF-Q0RBQ1-F1
#
_cell.length_a   1.000
_cell.length_b   1.000
_cell.length_c   1.000
_cell.angle_alpha   90.00
_cell.angle_beta   90.00
_cell.angle_gamma   90.00
#
_symmetry.space_group_name_H-M   'P 1'
#
loop_
_entity.id
_entity.type
_entity.pdbx_description
1 polymer ?
#
loop_
_entity_poly.entity_id
_entity_poly.type
_entity_poly.pdbx_seq_one_letter_code
_entity_poly.pdbx_strand_id
1 'polypeptide(L)'
;MPRGRWFGLAAVVLVAVTAACSTSEGSAGAQARSAALAREVAGPVGPPDAARLPLLFVHGSLGSGDQFESQAQRFTSNGYPADRIAAFDYDGSVSDIPLDKIFPQLDAKIQDLLRATGAKKVDLVGQAEGAGITERYLASSASRANRVAHLISVEGSLASGPPRGVPMLAIWGIGDPTRRVPGASNVRFPDQERTRLLTSTGTFREMFRFLTGTEPFTTDVVAEKGQIEISGRVLLYPANTGVGRARLEVYRLDPKTGRRLPKGLGGLFTLTDDGSWGPLRADGTTPYEFAVVRSGEPVHHFYYQPFRRTDRLVRLLTSRPGEEVGGGMKTDPKQTDLVVSRALEWWGDQGRNSDILTVDGTNVLSSAVAPRSKLALAVYLFDRDADGVSDVMVPIPDYFGIGFITGADLHIPAGDRSVEVVVTPRGQAAHRAVLRVPAWPSDTDRVTLHFRDDN
;
A
#
# COMPACT_ATOMS: atom_id res chain seq x y z
N MET A 1 25.56 -78.23 -34.65
CA MET A 1 25.92 -79.35 -33.74
C MET A 1 27.46 -79.40 -33.64
N PRO A 2 28.07 -79.78 -32.50
CA PRO A 2 27.80 -79.28 -31.15
C PRO A 2 29.08 -79.18 -30.25
N ARG A 3 28.88 -78.70 -29.01
CA ARG A 3 29.65 -79.02 -27.75
C ARG A 3 31.06 -78.41 -27.63
N GLY A 4 31.25 -77.48 -26.70
CA GLY A 4 31.62 -77.76 -25.29
C GLY A 4 32.96 -77.05 -25.02
N ARG A 5 33.42 -76.69 -23.83
CA ARG A 5 33.06 -76.95 -22.44
C ARG A 5 34.00 -76.06 -21.59
N TRP A 6 33.47 -75.54 -20.48
CA TRP A 6 34.10 -75.48 -19.14
C TRP A 6 35.11 -74.37 -18.82
N PHE A 7 34.64 -73.41 -18.01
CA PHE A 7 35.47 -72.65 -17.07
C PHE A 7 35.35 -73.28 -15.68
N GLY A 8 36.50 -73.52 -15.05
CA GLY A 8 36.64 -73.98 -13.67
C GLY A 8 36.88 -72.81 -12.71
N LEU A 9 36.29 -72.95 -11.51
CA LEU A 9 36.40 -72.10 -10.33
C LEU A 9 37.84 -71.78 -9.90
N ALA A 10 38.06 -70.57 -9.35
CA ALA A 10 38.30 -70.40 -7.90
C ALA A 10 38.56 -68.92 -7.52
N ALA A 11 37.78 -68.43 -6.55
CA ALA A 11 38.23 -67.73 -5.33
C ALA A 11 37.29 -66.58 -4.95
N VAL A 12 36.69 -66.77 -3.79
CA VAL A 12 35.70 -65.96 -3.09
C VAL A 12 36.40 -64.79 -2.40
N VAL A 13 35.87 -63.56 -2.57
CA VAL A 13 35.82 -62.57 -1.49
C VAL A 13 34.40 -62.00 -1.45
N LEU A 14 33.73 -62.32 -0.36
CA LEU A 14 32.38 -61.90 0.01
C LEU A 14 32.48 -60.50 0.63
N VAL A 15 31.88 -59.48 0.01
CA VAL A 15 31.51 -58.23 0.71
C VAL A 15 30.02 -58.04 0.51
N ALA A 16 29.29 -58.16 1.61
CA ALA A 16 27.86 -57.93 1.67
C ALA A 16 27.55 -56.47 1.33
N VAL A 17 26.82 -56.23 0.24
CA VAL A 17 26.13 -54.95 0.01
C VAL A 17 24.79 -55.04 0.75
N THR A 18 24.74 -54.43 1.93
CA THR A 18 23.46 -54.11 2.56
C THR A 18 22.86 -52.91 1.83
N ALA A 19 21.69 -53.12 1.24
CA ALA A 19 20.83 -52.03 0.81
C ALA A 19 20.45 -51.18 2.03
N ALA A 20 20.80 -49.89 1.99
CA ALA A 20 20.33 -48.90 2.95
C ALA A 20 19.85 -47.66 2.20
N CYS A 21 18.75 -47.11 2.70
CA CYS A 21 17.87 -46.15 2.08
C CYS A 21 18.55 -44.83 1.66
N SER A 22 17.99 -44.28 0.59
CA SER A 22 18.07 -42.90 0.12
C SER A 22 17.98 -41.85 1.23
N THR A 23 18.93 -40.93 1.27
CA THR A 23 18.70 -39.56 1.74
C THR A 23 19.46 -38.58 0.83
N SER A 24 18.70 -37.79 0.08
CA SER A 24 19.17 -36.66 -0.72
C SER A 24 19.36 -35.44 0.19
N GLU A 25 20.40 -35.45 1.03
CA GLU A 25 20.83 -34.27 1.79
C GLU A 25 21.89 -33.51 0.98
N GLY A 26 21.45 -32.65 0.06
CA GLY A 26 22.38 -31.91 -0.80
C GLY A 26 21.91 -30.55 -1.31
N SER A 27 20.60 -30.27 -1.36
CA SER A 27 20.08 -29.00 -1.93
C SER A 27 19.62 -27.99 -0.87
N ALA A 28 19.18 -28.44 0.31
CA ALA A 28 18.67 -27.55 1.36
C ALA A 28 19.78 -26.70 2.02
N GLY A 29 20.98 -27.26 2.19
CA GLY A 29 22.10 -26.57 2.83
C GLY A 29 22.71 -25.44 1.99
N ALA A 30 22.67 -25.55 0.66
CA ALA A 30 23.20 -24.53 -0.25
C ALA A 30 22.24 -23.32 -0.38
N GLN A 31 20.93 -23.56 -0.42
CA GLN A 31 19.91 -22.50 -0.44
C GLN A 31 19.79 -21.78 0.91
N ALA A 32 19.85 -22.51 2.03
CA ALA A 32 19.86 -21.92 3.37
C ALA A 32 21.13 -21.09 3.63
N ARG A 33 22.30 -21.52 3.13
CA ARG A 33 23.55 -20.74 3.21
C ARG A 33 23.54 -19.51 2.31
N SER A 34 22.95 -19.57 1.10
CA SER A 34 22.76 -18.39 0.25
C SER A 34 21.78 -17.37 0.84
N ALA A 35 20.70 -17.82 1.50
CA ALA A 35 19.75 -16.92 2.16
C ALA A 35 20.33 -16.31 3.47
N ALA A 36 21.18 -17.05 4.18
CA ALA A 36 21.91 -16.54 5.34
C ALA A 36 22.98 -15.52 4.92
N LEU A 37 23.76 -15.79 3.86
CA LEU A 37 24.74 -14.84 3.30
C LEU A 37 24.08 -13.60 2.69
N ALA A 38 22.86 -13.70 2.14
CA ALA A 38 22.10 -12.54 1.68
C ALA A 38 21.53 -11.69 2.82
N ARG A 39 21.25 -12.29 3.99
CA ARG A 39 20.84 -11.56 5.20
C ARG A 39 22.01 -10.93 5.97
N GLU A 40 23.22 -11.44 5.78
CA GLU A 40 24.41 -11.05 6.55
C GLU A 40 25.28 -9.97 5.86
N VAL A 41 24.88 -9.46 4.69
CA VAL A 41 25.46 -8.25 4.06
C VAL A 41 24.39 -7.22 3.70
N ALA A 42 23.33 -7.10 4.52
CA ALA A 42 22.57 -5.86 4.59
C ALA A 42 23.36 -4.85 5.44
N GLY A 43 24.51 -4.42 4.91
CA GLY A 43 25.17 -3.21 5.39
C GLY A 43 24.18 -2.05 5.22
N PRO A 44 24.14 -1.09 6.16
CA PRO A 44 23.26 0.06 6.01
C PRO A 44 23.55 0.71 4.66
N VAL A 45 22.50 0.95 3.87
CA VAL A 45 22.59 1.97 2.83
C VAL A 45 23.19 3.20 3.49
N GLY A 46 24.19 3.81 2.85
CA GLY A 46 24.90 4.96 3.37
C GLY A 46 23.94 6.06 3.86
N PRO A 47 24.45 7.06 4.60
CA PRO A 47 23.61 8.14 5.12
C PRO A 47 22.73 8.73 4.00
N PRO A 48 21.48 9.15 4.30
CA PRO A 48 20.58 9.66 3.28
C PRO A 48 21.25 10.73 2.41
N ASP A 49 21.09 10.58 1.09
CA ASP A 49 21.74 11.46 0.13
C ASP A 49 20.98 12.79 0.02
N ALA A 50 21.48 13.79 0.74
CA ALA A 50 20.94 15.14 0.75
C ALA A 50 21.11 15.89 -0.59
N ALA A 51 21.65 15.27 -1.65
CA ALA A 51 21.61 15.83 -3.00
C ALA A 51 20.32 15.47 -3.77
N ARG A 52 19.55 14.46 -3.34
CA ARG A 52 18.35 13.98 -4.06
C ARG A 52 17.23 15.01 -4.12
N LEU A 53 16.68 15.32 -5.28
CA LEU A 53 15.59 16.31 -5.34
C LEU A 53 14.35 15.83 -4.56
N PRO A 54 13.51 16.76 -4.05
CA PRO A 54 12.22 16.39 -3.48
C PRO A 54 11.35 15.71 -4.52
N LEU A 55 10.74 14.58 -4.14
CA LEU A 55 9.84 13.79 -4.95
C LEU A 55 8.40 14.04 -4.50
N LEU A 56 7.55 14.54 -5.38
CA LEU A 56 6.15 14.83 -5.10
C LEU A 56 5.23 13.94 -5.95
N PHE A 57 4.45 13.10 -5.27
CA PHE A 57 3.43 12.25 -5.87
C PHE A 57 2.07 12.97 -5.98
N VAL A 58 1.37 12.76 -7.10
CA VAL A 58 0.01 13.26 -7.38
C VAL A 58 -0.87 12.07 -7.77
N HIS A 59 -1.87 11.76 -6.95
CA HIS A 59 -2.72 10.58 -7.09
C HIS A 59 -3.78 10.73 -8.20
N GLY A 60 -4.40 9.60 -8.60
CA GLY A 60 -5.51 9.57 -9.56
C GLY A 60 -6.89 9.76 -8.91
N SER A 61 -7.95 9.50 -9.68
CA SER A 61 -9.35 9.51 -9.20
C SER A 61 -9.53 8.58 -8.01
N LEU A 62 -10.27 9.05 -6.99
CA LEU A 62 -10.55 8.33 -5.73
C LEU A 62 -9.30 7.83 -4.98
N GLY A 63 -8.12 8.38 -5.29
CA GLY A 63 -6.85 8.05 -4.65
C GLY A 63 -6.51 8.98 -3.50
N SER A 64 -5.37 8.70 -2.87
CA SER A 64 -4.72 9.58 -1.91
C SER A 64 -3.21 9.31 -1.90
N GLY A 65 -2.45 10.00 -1.05
CA GLY A 65 -1.01 9.78 -0.87
C GLY A 65 -0.62 8.37 -0.40
N ASP A 66 -1.54 7.61 0.18
CA ASP A 66 -1.32 6.21 0.61
C ASP A 66 -0.87 5.30 -0.53
N GLN A 67 -1.33 5.55 -1.76
CA GLN A 67 -0.97 4.77 -2.94
C GLN A 67 0.53 4.83 -3.28
N PHE A 68 1.27 5.78 -2.71
CA PHE A 68 2.72 5.93 -2.91
C PHE A 68 3.54 5.59 -1.66
N GLU A 69 2.90 5.12 -0.58
CA GLU A 69 3.54 4.81 0.71
C GLU A 69 4.67 3.78 0.53
N SER A 70 4.38 2.62 -0.08
CA SER A 70 5.40 1.60 -0.30
C SER A 70 6.52 2.05 -1.24
N GLN A 71 6.21 2.91 -2.22
CA GLN A 71 7.24 3.47 -3.10
C GLN A 71 8.16 4.44 -2.36
N ALA A 72 7.62 5.31 -1.51
CA ALA A 72 8.42 6.17 -0.65
C ALA A 72 9.31 5.34 0.29
N GLN A 73 8.77 4.24 0.85
CA GLN A 73 9.52 3.31 1.68
C GLN A 73 10.64 2.59 0.90
N ARG A 74 10.43 2.23 -0.37
CA ARG A 74 11.49 1.67 -1.24
C ARG A 74 12.55 2.72 -1.56
N PHE A 75 12.18 3.96 -1.89
CA PHE A 75 13.15 5.03 -2.11
C PHE A 75 14.03 5.26 -0.88
N THR A 76 13.42 5.35 0.30
CA THR A 76 14.17 5.51 1.56
C THR A 76 14.99 4.27 1.92
N SER A 77 14.55 3.07 1.51
CA SER A 77 15.35 1.82 1.59
C SER A 77 16.60 1.87 0.71
N ASN A 78 16.67 2.82 -0.23
CA ASN A 78 17.77 3.05 -1.15
C ASN A 78 18.43 4.43 -0.95
N GLY A 79 18.31 5.01 0.25
CA GLY A 79 19.09 6.18 0.66
C GLY A 79 18.48 7.54 0.28
N TYR A 80 17.24 7.59 -0.22
CA TYR A 80 16.52 8.86 -0.29
C TYR A 80 16.20 9.37 1.12
N PRO A 81 16.38 10.66 1.43
CA PRO A 81 15.88 11.25 2.66
C PRO A 81 14.35 11.21 2.71
N ALA A 82 13.78 10.72 3.81
CA ALA A 82 12.33 10.58 3.95
C ALA A 82 11.59 11.93 3.90
N ASP A 83 12.21 13.00 4.42
CA ASP A 83 11.72 14.37 4.40
C ASP A 83 11.64 14.99 2.99
N ARG A 84 12.19 14.30 1.97
CA ARG A 84 12.12 14.73 0.56
C ARG A 84 10.99 14.08 -0.22
N ILE A 85 10.26 13.13 0.35
CA ILE A 85 9.16 12.45 -0.35
C ILE A 85 7.84 12.95 0.22
N ALA A 86 6.95 13.42 -0.65
CA ALA A 86 5.66 13.93 -0.27
C ALA A 86 4.59 13.51 -1.28
N ALA A 87 3.32 13.61 -0.87
CA ALA A 87 2.17 13.49 -1.75
C ALA A 87 1.35 14.80 -1.74
N PHE A 88 0.66 15.05 -2.85
CA PHE A 88 -0.31 16.11 -3.03
C PHE A 88 -1.70 15.48 -3.09
N ASP A 89 -2.47 15.63 -2.01
CA ASP A 89 -3.85 15.16 -1.97
C ASP A 89 -4.80 16.28 -2.44
N TYR A 90 -5.70 15.93 -3.35
CA TYR A 90 -6.78 16.80 -3.86
C TYR A 90 -8.11 16.04 -3.91
N ASP A 91 -9.20 16.75 -4.21
CA ASP A 91 -10.50 16.13 -4.43
C ASP A 91 -10.50 15.33 -5.74
N GLY A 92 -10.23 14.03 -5.62
CA GLY A 92 -10.25 13.07 -6.72
C GLY A 92 -11.61 12.41 -6.97
N SER A 93 -12.69 12.93 -6.36
CA SER A 93 -14.04 12.37 -6.49
C SER A 93 -14.85 12.97 -7.64
N VAL A 94 -14.42 14.11 -8.16
CA VAL A 94 -15.08 14.85 -9.24
C VAL A 94 -14.45 14.52 -10.60
N SER A 95 -15.29 14.33 -11.62
CA SER A 95 -14.82 14.14 -13.00
C SER A 95 -14.24 15.43 -13.61
N ASP A 96 -14.86 16.57 -13.29
CA ASP A 96 -14.47 17.89 -13.80
C ASP A 96 -13.53 18.58 -12.80
N ILE A 97 -12.27 18.15 -12.81
CA ILE A 97 -11.24 18.65 -11.89
C ILE A 97 -10.99 20.16 -12.15
N PRO A 98 -11.20 21.04 -11.15
CA PRO A 98 -11.03 22.49 -11.31
C PRO A 98 -9.55 22.89 -11.30
N LEU A 99 -8.89 22.79 -12.46
CA LEU A 99 -7.44 23.03 -12.60
C LEU A 99 -7.00 24.43 -12.17
N ASP A 100 -7.88 25.43 -12.31
CA ASP A 100 -7.68 26.80 -11.84
C ASP A 100 -7.52 26.88 -10.32
N LYS A 101 -8.15 25.98 -9.56
CA LYS A 101 -7.99 25.85 -8.11
C LYS A 101 -6.85 24.91 -7.72
N ILE A 102 -6.65 23.83 -8.47
CA ILE A 102 -5.62 22.82 -8.17
C ILE A 102 -4.21 23.36 -8.43
N PHE A 103 -3.98 24.08 -9.52
CA PHE A 103 -2.62 24.52 -9.86
C PHE A 103 -2.00 25.47 -8.82
N PRO A 104 -2.71 26.47 -8.26
CA PRO A 104 -2.18 27.27 -7.15
C PRO A 104 -1.85 26.46 -5.89
N GLN A 105 -2.64 25.42 -5.58
CA GLN A 105 -2.34 24.54 -4.44
C GLN A 105 -1.09 23.70 -4.69
N LEU A 106 -0.93 23.18 -5.91
CA LEU A 106 0.27 22.46 -6.33
C LEU A 106 1.51 23.40 -6.37
N ASP A 107 1.33 24.65 -6.80
CA ASP A 107 2.37 25.69 -6.72
C ASP A 107 2.86 25.86 -5.29
N ALA A 108 1.95 26.03 -4.32
CA ALA A 108 2.26 26.18 -2.91
C ALA A 108 2.98 24.94 -2.36
N LYS A 109 2.46 23.74 -2.62
CA LYS A 109 3.10 22.49 -2.16
C LYS A 109 4.53 22.32 -2.68
N ILE A 110 4.76 22.61 -3.96
CA ILE A 110 6.10 22.57 -4.55
C ILE A 110 7.00 23.61 -3.89
N GLN A 111 6.52 24.84 -3.71
CA GLN A 111 7.31 25.88 -3.05
C GLN A 111 7.67 25.52 -1.60
N ASP A 112 6.75 24.91 -0.84
CA ASP A 112 7.02 24.45 0.52
C ASP A 112 8.15 23.42 0.55
N LEU A 113 8.12 22.44 -0.37
CA LEU A 113 9.18 21.44 -0.50
C LEU A 113 10.53 22.06 -0.87
N LEU A 114 10.53 22.99 -1.84
CA LEU A 114 11.76 23.68 -2.25
C LEU A 114 12.34 24.50 -1.09
N ARG A 115 11.51 25.19 -0.30
CA ARG A 115 11.95 25.94 0.89
C ARG A 115 12.47 25.02 1.98
N ALA A 116 11.77 23.93 2.29
CA ALA A 116 12.13 23.01 3.35
C ALA A 116 13.47 22.28 3.08
N THR A 117 13.76 22.01 1.79
CA THR A 117 14.91 21.21 1.39
C THR A 117 16.08 22.02 0.82
N GLY A 118 15.86 23.30 0.51
CA GLY A 118 16.81 24.15 -0.20
C GLY A 118 17.01 23.78 -1.68
N ALA A 119 16.26 22.80 -2.20
CA ALA A 119 16.32 22.42 -3.60
C ALA A 119 15.77 23.53 -4.51
N LYS A 120 16.21 23.54 -5.77
CA LYS A 120 15.71 24.49 -6.79
C LYS A 120 14.62 23.89 -7.69
N LYS A 121 14.53 22.56 -7.71
CA LYS A 121 13.58 21.79 -8.50
C LYS A 121 13.05 20.61 -7.70
N VAL A 122 11.91 20.09 -8.12
CA VAL A 122 11.32 18.83 -7.64
C VAL A 122 11.25 17.81 -8.78
N ASP A 123 11.16 16.54 -8.42
CA ASP A 123 10.71 15.46 -9.30
C ASP A 123 9.21 15.22 -9.07
N LEU A 124 8.44 15.06 -10.14
CA LEU A 124 7.01 14.77 -10.08
C LEU A 124 6.73 13.33 -10.46
N VAL A 125 5.83 12.68 -9.71
CA VAL A 125 5.21 11.41 -10.07
C VAL A 125 3.71 11.60 -10.11
N GLY A 126 3.08 11.36 -11.25
CA GLY A 126 1.63 11.36 -11.37
C GLY A 126 1.12 9.98 -11.76
N GLN A 127 -0.04 9.58 -11.20
CA GLN A 127 -0.76 8.39 -11.63
C GLN A 127 -2.11 8.76 -12.24
N ALA A 128 -2.46 8.17 -13.39
CA ALA A 128 -3.75 8.32 -14.06
C ALA A 128 -4.18 9.80 -14.19
N GLU A 129 -5.26 10.22 -13.54
CA GLU A 129 -5.73 11.61 -13.56
C GLU A 129 -4.69 12.57 -12.98
N GLY A 130 -3.95 12.16 -11.96
CA GLY A 130 -2.82 12.90 -11.38
C GLY A 130 -1.68 13.10 -12.38
N ALA A 131 -1.39 12.12 -13.22
CA ALA A 131 -0.46 12.29 -14.33
C ALA A 131 -0.96 13.36 -15.31
N GLY A 132 -2.23 13.30 -15.70
CA GLY A 132 -2.85 14.33 -16.54
C GLY A 132 -2.82 15.73 -15.91
N ILE A 133 -3.04 15.86 -14.59
CA ILE A 133 -2.90 17.12 -13.86
C ILE A 133 -1.46 17.65 -13.97
N THR A 134 -0.46 16.81 -13.69
CA THR A 134 0.96 17.23 -13.72
C THR A 134 1.40 17.63 -15.13
N GLU A 135 1.00 16.90 -16.16
CA GLU A 135 1.29 17.22 -17.57
C GLU A 135 0.70 18.58 -17.96
N ARG A 136 -0.58 18.83 -17.63
CA ARG A 136 -1.24 20.13 -17.89
C ARG A 136 -0.64 21.26 -17.04
N TYR A 137 -0.27 20.99 -15.79
CA TYR A 137 0.39 21.96 -14.92
C TYR A 137 1.72 22.43 -15.50
N LEU A 138 2.54 21.51 -16.00
CA LEU A 138 3.82 21.83 -16.64
C LEU A 138 3.64 22.57 -17.97
N ALA A 139 2.62 22.22 -18.75
CA ALA A 139 2.29 22.92 -20.00
C ALA A 139 1.74 24.34 -19.77
N SER A 140 1.17 24.62 -18.60
CA SER A 140 0.46 25.89 -18.33
C SER A 140 1.38 27.12 -18.24
N SER A 141 2.65 26.97 -17.86
CA SER A 141 3.61 28.07 -17.88
C SER A 141 5.07 27.60 -17.81
N ALA A 142 5.98 28.34 -18.44
CA ALA A 142 7.41 28.09 -18.33
C ALA A 142 7.94 28.21 -16.88
N SER A 143 7.35 29.09 -16.07
CA SER A 143 7.71 29.25 -14.65
C SER A 143 7.41 27.99 -13.82
N ARG A 144 6.28 27.32 -14.08
CA ARG A 144 5.94 26.03 -13.48
C ARG A 144 6.89 24.93 -13.95
N ALA A 145 7.11 24.81 -15.25
CA ALA A 145 8.04 23.84 -15.81
C ALA A 145 9.48 24.00 -15.28
N ASN A 146 9.96 25.23 -15.12
CA ASN A 146 11.32 25.51 -14.64
C ASN A 146 11.58 25.05 -13.20
N ARG A 147 10.55 24.77 -12.40
CA ARG A 147 10.67 24.23 -11.03
C ARG A 147 10.67 22.70 -10.99
N VAL A 148 10.59 22.03 -12.13
CA VAL A 148 10.54 20.57 -12.20
C VAL A 148 11.76 20.04 -12.97
N ALA A 149 12.39 19.00 -12.43
CA ALA A 149 13.55 18.35 -13.02
C ALA A 149 13.11 17.17 -13.89
N HIS A 150 12.26 16.30 -13.36
CA HIS A 150 11.75 15.13 -14.09
C HIS A 150 10.24 14.95 -13.86
N LEU A 151 9.58 14.34 -14.85
CA LEU A 151 8.20 13.86 -14.74
C LEU A 151 8.18 12.34 -14.92
N ILE A 152 7.56 11.63 -13.97
CA ILE A 152 7.18 10.23 -14.09
C ILE A 152 5.66 10.18 -14.20
N SER A 153 5.16 9.60 -15.28
CA SER A 153 3.74 9.48 -15.60
C SER A 153 3.36 8.00 -15.65
N VAL A 154 2.53 7.56 -14.69
CA VAL A 154 2.09 6.16 -14.54
C VAL A 154 0.64 6.06 -15.00
N GLU A 155 0.36 5.32 -16.07
CA GLU A 155 -0.97 5.27 -16.72
C GLU A 155 -1.52 6.67 -17.07
N GLY A 156 -0.64 7.60 -17.46
CA GLY A 156 -1.02 8.97 -17.81
C GLY A 156 -1.57 9.14 -19.23
N SER A 157 -1.57 10.39 -19.72
CA SER A 157 -2.16 10.69 -21.02
C SER A 157 -1.25 10.29 -22.19
N LEU A 158 -1.83 10.10 -23.38
CA LEU A 158 -1.08 9.94 -24.62
C LEU A 158 -0.58 11.30 -25.15
N ALA A 159 0.23 11.98 -24.34
CA ALA A 159 0.83 13.26 -24.70
C ALA A 159 1.64 13.16 -26.00
N SER A 160 1.64 14.23 -26.80
CA SER A 160 2.40 14.30 -28.06
C SER A 160 3.92 14.34 -27.84
N GLY A 161 4.36 14.61 -26.61
CA GLY A 161 5.74 14.48 -26.16
C GLY A 161 5.92 14.95 -24.71
N PRO A 162 7.14 14.87 -24.15
CA PRO A 162 7.45 15.40 -22.83
C PRO A 162 7.15 16.90 -22.72
N PRO A 163 6.79 17.39 -21.52
CA PRO A 163 6.73 18.83 -21.27
C PRO A 163 8.07 19.50 -21.60
N ARG A 164 8.01 20.72 -22.15
CA ARG A 164 9.22 21.43 -22.63
C ARG A 164 10.24 21.59 -21.50
N GLY A 165 11.43 21.04 -21.70
CA GLY A 165 12.55 21.16 -20.75
C GLY A 165 12.44 20.25 -19.52
N VAL A 166 11.47 19.31 -19.49
CA VAL A 166 11.29 18.34 -18.43
C VAL A 166 11.33 16.93 -19.03
N PRO A 167 12.45 16.19 -18.89
CA PRO A 167 12.50 14.78 -19.27
C PRO A 167 11.37 13.97 -18.61
N MET A 168 10.85 13.00 -19.36
CA MET A 168 9.69 12.22 -18.96
C MET A 168 9.95 10.72 -19.04
N LEU A 169 9.52 9.99 -18.01
CA LEU A 169 9.31 8.56 -18.00
C LEU A 169 7.81 8.27 -18.03
N ALA A 170 7.34 7.56 -19.05
CA ALA A 170 5.96 7.08 -19.17
C ALA A 170 5.91 5.57 -18.90
N ILE A 171 5.08 5.16 -17.95
CA ILE A 171 4.94 3.76 -17.51
C ILE A 171 3.51 3.28 -17.80
N TRP A 172 3.41 2.15 -18.50
CA TRP A 172 2.15 1.59 -18.99
C TRP A 172 1.90 0.19 -18.43
N GLY A 173 0.69 -0.08 -17.98
CA GLY A 173 0.20 -1.39 -17.54
C GLY A 173 -0.60 -2.11 -18.63
N ILE A 174 -1.64 -2.81 -18.19
CA ILE A 174 -2.64 -3.45 -19.07
C ILE A 174 -3.31 -2.39 -19.97
N GLY A 175 -3.34 -2.65 -21.26
CA GLY A 175 -4.02 -1.79 -22.23
C GLY A 175 -3.45 -1.97 -23.63
N ASP A 176 -3.70 -0.99 -24.49
CA ASP A 176 -3.19 -0.96 -25.85
C ASP A 176 -1.65 -1.02 -25.85
N PRO A 177 -1.03 -2.04 -26.48
CA PRO A 177 0.42 -2.22 -26.50
C PRO A 177 1.16 -1.15 -27.31
N THR A 178 0.45 -0.34 -28.09
CA THR A 178 1.01 0.76 -28.88
C THR A 178 1.12 2.07 -28.11
N ARG A 179 0.47 2.18 -26.93
CA ARG A 179 0.50 3.40 -26.10
C ARG A 179 1.93 3.85 -25.83
N ARG A 180 2.25 5.09 -26.16
CA ARG A 180 3.54 5.70 -25.88
C ARG A 180 3.45 7.22 -25.90
N VAL A 181 4.36 7.87 -25.20
CA VAL A 181 4.65 9.30 -25.38
C VAL A 181 5.91 9.43 -26.25
N PRO A 182 5.81 9.95 -27.49
CA PRO A 182 6.98 10.16 -28.35
C PRO A 182 8.02 11.07 -27.68
N GLY A 183 9.30 10.69 -27.70
CA GLY A 183 10.38 11.48 -27.09
C GLY A 183 10.54 11.33 -25.57
N ALA A 184 9.64 10.60 -24.90
CA ALA A 184 9.82 10.15 -23.51
C ALA A 184 10.50 8.77 -23.45
N SER A 185 11.07 8.43 -22.30
CA SER A 185 11.37 7.03 -21.97
C SER A 185 10.04 6.30 -21.72
N ASN A 186 9.81 5.16 -22.36
CA ASN A 186 8.56 4.40 -22.23
C ASN A 186 8.84 3.00 -21.71
N VAL A 187 8.15 2.60 -20.64
CA VAL A 187 8.25 1.24 -20.04
C VAL A 187 6.86 0.63 -19.94
N ARG A 188 6.77 -0.71 -20.07
CA ARG A 188 5.50 -1.43 -20.04
C ARG A 188 5.55 -2.67 -19.14
N PHE A 189 4.49 -2.87 -18.36
CA PHE A 189 4.21 -4.04 -17.55
C PHE A 189 2.81 -4.58 -17.92
N PRO A 190 2.68 -5.38 -18.99
CA PRO A 190 1.40 -5.67 -19.64
C PRO A 190 0.43 -6.54 -18.80
N ASP A 191 0.88 -7.06 -17.68
CA ASP A 191 0.14 -7.92 -16.76
C ASP A 191 -0.31 -7.20 -15.47
N GLN A 192 -0.05 -5.90 -15.35
CA GLN A 192 -0.32 -5.11 -14.14
C GLN A 192 -1.50 -4.13 -14.33
N GLU A 193 -2.43 -4.20 -13.38
CA GLU A 193 -3.55 -3.28 -13.18
C GLU A 193 -3.06 -1.92 -12.71
N ARG A 194 -3.95 -0.93 -12.70
CA ARG A 194 -3.62 0.46 -12.44
C ARG A 194 -2.88 0.70 -11.12
N THR A 195 -3.36 0.18 -9.99
CA THR A 195 -2.75 0.42 -8.68
C THR A 195 -1.54 -0.47 -8.48
N ARG A 196 -1.67 -1.77 -8.80
CA ARG A 196 -0.53 -2.70 -8.83
C ARG A 196 0.64 -2.17 -9.66
N LEU A 197 0.37 -1.52 -10.80
CA LEU A 197 1.39 -0.91 -11.63
C LEU A 197 2.15 0.17 -10.85
N LEU A 198 1.45 1.07 -10.16
CA LEU A 198 2.11 2.10 -9.36
C LEU A 198 2.91 1.50 -8.21
N THR A 199 2.40 0.47 -7.52
CA THR A 199 3.02 -0.10 -6.31
C THR A 199 4.01 -1.23 -6.56
N SER A 200 4.22 -1.64 -7.83
CA SER A 200 5.12 -2.75 -8.16
C SER A 200 6.60 -2.41 -7.97
N THR A 201 7.39 -3.45 -7.68
CA THR A 201 8.86 -3.38 -7.62
C THR A 201 9.49 -3.11 -8.98
N GLY A 202 8.83 -3.51 -10.08
CA GLY A 202 9.23 -3.19 -11.44
C GLY A 202 9.15 -1.69 -11.71
N THR A 203 8.00 -1.08 -11.41
CA THR A 203 7.83 0.37 -11.52
C THR A 203 8.80 1.12 -10.63
N PHE A 204 9.00 0.68 -9.38
CA PHE A 204 10.01 1.27 -8.49
C PHE A 204 11.41 1.33 -9.14
N ARG A 205 11.88 0.21 -9.70
CA ARG A 205 13.20 0.11 -10.32
C ARG A 205 13.36 1.12 -11.45
N GLU A 206 12.36 1.24 -12.30
CA GLU A 206 12.38 2.18 -13.43
C GLU A 206 12.35 3.63 -12.98
N MET A 207 11.52 3.97 -11.99
CA MET A 207 11.52 5.30 -11.39
C MET A 207 12.89 5.63 -10.78
N PHE A 208 13.45 4.72 -9.99
CA PHE A 208 14.75 4.92 -9.35
C PHE A 208 15.87 5.10 -10.39
N ARG A 209 15.93 4.23 -11.40
CA ARG A 209 16.93 4.33 -12.47
C ARG A 209 16.81 5.63 -13.25
N PHE A 210 15.58 6.06 -13.55
CA PHE A 210 15.34 7.31 -14.26
C PHE A 210 15.79 8.55 -13.47
N LEU A 211 15.51 8.59 -12.17
CA LEU A 211 15.87 9.73 -11.31
C LEU A 211 17.34 9.75 -10.91
N THR A 212 17.98 8.58 -10.79
CA THR A 212 19.33 8.46 -10.21
C THR A 212 20.42 8.10 -11.22
N GLY A 213 20.05 7.54 -12.37
CA GLY A 213 20.98 6.98 -13.36
C GLY A 213 21.57 5.62 -12.98
N THR A 214 21.18 5.03 -11.85
CA THR A 214 21.73 3.78 -11.30
C THR A 214 20.63 2.80 -10.92
N GLU A 215 20.96 1.50 -10.83
CA GLU A 215 20.04 0.50 -10.26
C GLU A 215 19.88 0.71 -8.75
N PRO A 216 18.67 0.47 -8.18
CA PRO A 216 18.51 0.46 -6.74
C PRO A 216 19.27 -0.72 -6.12
N PHE A 217 19.74 -0.51 -4.89
CA PHE A 217 20.35 -1.59 -4.09
C PHE A 217 19.35 -2.71 -3.79
N THR A 218 18.08 -2.36 -3.54
CA THR A 218 16.99 -3.31 -3.29
C THR A 218 15.67 -2.77 -3.80
N THR A 219 14.74 -3.65 -4.17
CA THR A 219 13.35 -3.28 -4.46
C THR A 219 12.40 -3.56 -3.29
N ASP A 220 12.93 -4.09 -2.19
CA ASP A 220 12.15 -4.41 -1.00
C ASP A 220 12.06 -3.22 -0.06
N VAL A 221 10.99 -3.15 0.73
CA VAL A 221 10.94 -2.27 1.89
C VAL A 221 11.76 -2.91 3.02
N VAL A 222 12.97 -2.39 3.21
CA VAL A 222 13.89 -2.84 4.26
C VAL A 222 13.47 -2.22 5.59
N ALA A 223 13.42 -3.03 6.65
CA ALA A 223 13.13 -2.52 7.98
C ALA A 223 14.26 -1.62 8.49
N GLU A 224 13.90 -0.46 9.02
CA GLU A 224 14.82 0.47 9.66
C GLU A 224 15.18 -0.05 11.06
N LYS A 225 16.46 0.05 11.44
CA LYS A 225 16.91 -0.35 12.77
C LYS A 225 16.73 0.82 13.74
N GLY A 226 16.06 0.58 14.86
CA GLY A 226 15.89 1.57 15.92
C GLY A 226 14.57 2.33 15.82
N GLN A 227 14.59 3.59 16.26
CA GLN A 227 13.41 4.45 16.28
C GLN A 227 13.05 4.88 14.86
N ILE A 228 11.76 4.79 14.54
CA ILE A 228 11.19 5.27 13.28
C ILE A 228 10.31 6.50 13.55
N GLU A 229 10.11 7.33 12.55
CA GLU A 229 9.15 8.44 12.61
C GLU A 229 7.93 8.15 11.75
N ILE A 230 6.73 8.33 12.31
CA ILE A 230 5.46 8.20 11.59
C ILE A 230 4.76 9.54 11.55
N SER A 231 4.40 10.02 10.36
CA SER A 231 3.59 11.22 10.18
C SER A 231 2.61 11.03 9.03
N GLY A 232 1.55 11.82 9.00
CA GLY A 232 0.52 11.63 8.00
C GLY A 232 -0.52 12.73 7.98
N ARG A 233 -1.67 12.40 7.39
CA ARG A 233 -2.85 13.26 7.36
C ARG A 233 -4.10 12.49 7.75
N VAL A 234 -5.05 13.18 8.38
CA VAL A 234 -6.41 12.70 8.63
C VAL A 234 -7.35 13.44 7.71
N LEU A 235 -7.99 12.71 6.79
CA LEU A 235 -8.69 13.31 5.65
C LEU A 235 -10.13 12.80 5.53
N LEU A 236 -11.04 13.71 5.20
CA LEU A 236 -12.38 13.40 4.73
C LEU A 236 -12.29 12.87 3.30
N TYR A 237 -12.44 11.56 3.16
CA TYR A 237 -12.34 10.85 1.88
C TYR A 237 -13.72 10.74 1.23
N PRO A 238 -13.88 11.00 -0.09
CA PRO A 238 -12.82 11.07 -1.12
C PRO A 238 -12.33 12.47 -1.51
N ALA A 239 -12.88 13.54 -0.92
CA ALA A 239 -12.47 14.90 -1.23
C ALA A 239 -11.05 15.24 -0.72
N ASN A 240 -10.48 14.40 0.15
CA ASN A 240 -9.17 14.55 0.77
C ASN A 240 -8.97 15.90 1.48
N THR A 241 -10.04 16.42 2.07
CA THR A 241 -10.00 17.64 2.89
C THR A 241 -9.65 17.30 4.33
N GLY A 242 -8.97 18.19 5.05
CA GLY A 242 -8.69 17.93 6.46
C GLY A 242 -9.97 17.90 7.29
N VAL A 243 -9.96 17.13 8.37
CA VAL A 243 -11.13 16.96 9.26
C VAL A 243 -11.44 18.17 10.15
N GLY A 244 -10.64 19.24 10.06
CA GLY A 244 -10.75 20.41 10.95
C GLY A 244 -10.38 20.09 12.39
N ARG A 245 -11.07 20.70 13.35
CA ARG A 245 -10.79 20.56 14.78
C ARG A 245 -11.08 19.15 15.27
N ALA A 246 -10.01 18.38 15.45
CA ALA A 246 -10.06 17.01 15.90
C ALA A 246 -8.80 16.68 16.72
N ARG A 247 -8.84 15.55 17.43
CA ARG A 247 -7.68 15.00 18.13
C ARG A 247 -7.32 13.65 17.55
N LEU A 248 -6.03 13.42 17.33
CA LEU A 248 -5.49 12.11 17.03
C LEU A 248 -4.78 11.58 18.28
N GLU A 249 -5.24 10.44 18.77
CA GLU A 249 -4.63 9.70 19.87
C GLU A 249 -3.99 8.43 19.32
N VAL A 250 -2.73 8.17 19.69
CA VAL A 250 -2.01 6.99 19.21
C VAL A 250 -1.68 6.09 20.39
N TYR A 251 -2.13 4.84 20.33
CA TYR A 251 -1.96 3.86 21.39
C TYR A 251 -1.13 2.66 20.93
N ARG A 252 -0.20 2.21 21.76
CA ARG A 252 0.47 0.91 21.61
C ARG A 252 -0.47 -0.22 21.98
N LEU A 253 -0.46 -1.29 21.20
CA LEU A 253 -1.39 -2.41 21.33
C LEU A 253 -0.71 -3.71 21.76
N ASP A 254 -1.49 -4.59 22.37
CA ASP A 254 -1.15 -6.00 22.47
C ASP A 254 -1.37 -6.67 21.10
N PRO A 255 -0.32 -7.22 20.44
CA PRO A 255 -0.45 -7.85 19.13
C PRO A 255 -1.37 -9.08 19.11
N LYS A 256 -1.64 -9.70 20.26
CA LYS A 256 -2.50 -10.89 20.37
C LYS A 256 -3.98 -10.54 20.45
N THR A 257 -4.33 -9.33 20.87
CA THR A 257 -5.72 -8.94 21.15
C THR A 257 -6.15 -7.66 20.44
N GLY A 258 -5.21 -6.83 19.98
CA GLY A 258 -5.52 -5.50 19.45
C GLY A 258 -5.90 -4.47 20.52
N ARG A 259 -5.90 -4.85 21.81
CA ARG A 259 -6.28 -3.96 22.90
C ARG A 259 -5.15 -3.00 23.25
N ARG A 260 -5.50 -1.79 23.67
CA ARG A 260 -4.57 -0.79 24.18
C ARG A 260 -3.80 -1.36 25.36
N LEU A 261 -2.47 -1.23 25.34
CA LEU A 261 -1.63 -1.59 26.49
C LEU A 261 -1.90 -0.63 27.66
N PRO A 262 -1.78 -1.08 28.92
CA PRO A 262 -1.77 -0.19 30.07
C PRO A 262 -0.68 0.89 29.92
N LYS A 263 -1.04 2.17 30.13
CA LYS A 263 -0.15 3.33 29.86
C LYS A 263 0.39 3.32 28.40
N GLY A 264 -0.46 2.87 27.47
CA GLY A 264 -0.12 2.68 26.06
C GLY A 264 -0.16 3.92 25.19
N LEU A 265 -0.66 5.07 25.68
CA LEU A 265 -0.70 6.32 24.91
C LEU A 265 0.72 6.75 24.51
N GLY A 266 1.01 6.68 23.21
CA GLY A 266 2.30 7.00 22.61
C GLY A 266 2.32 8.35 21.89
N GLY A 267 1.15 8.90 21.51
CA GLY A 267 1.05 10.19 20.84
C GLY A 267 -0.30 10.86 21.04
N LEU A 268 -0.30 12.18 21.11
CA LEU A 268 -1.49 13.01 21.21
C LEU A 268 -1.30 14.25 20.34
N PHE A 269 -2.10 14.39 19.29
CA PHE A 269 -1.98 15.48 18.32
C PHE A 269 -3.30 16.22 18.20
N THR A 270 -3.25 17.56 18.25
CA THR A 270 -4.35 18.41 17.81
C THR A 270 -4.22 18.61 16.31
N LEU A 271 -5.27 18.29 15.56
CA LEU A 271 -5.26 18.38 14.11
C LEU A 271 -5.53 19.81 13.63
N THR A 272 -4.79 20.20 12.59
CA THR A 272 -4.97 21.44 11.83
C THR A 272 -6.01 21.25 10.72
N ASP A 273 -6.42 22.35 10.08
CA ASP A 273 -7.43 22.33 9.01
C ASP A 273 -7.04 21.47 7.79
N ASP A 274 -5.74 21.24 7.57
CA ASP A 274 -5.22 20.36 6.53
C ASP A 274 -5.11 18.88 6.96
N GLY A 275 -5.42 18.58 8.22
CA GLY A 275 -5.39 17.23 8.79
C GLY A 275 -3.99 16.69 9.09
N SER A 276 -2.93 17.49 8.93
CA SER A 276 -1.55 17.03 9.15
C SER A 276 -1.26 16.68 10.61
N TRP A 277 -0.45 15.65 10.84
CA TRP A 277 -0.02 15.23 12.18
C TRP A 277 1.38 14.60 12.19
N GLY A 278 1.97 14.50 13.38
CA GLY A 278 3.30 13.94 13.58
C GLY A 278 4.43 14.99 13.56
N PRO A 279 5.69 14.54 13.59
CA PRO A 279 6.10 13.14 13.65
C PRO A 279 5.81 12.49 15.02
N LEU A 280 5.34 11.24 14.97
CA LEU A 280 5.30 10.32 16.09
C LEU A 280 6.60 9.52 16.10
N ARG A 281 7.29 9.50 17.23
CA ARG A 281 8.39 8.55 17.45
C ARG A 281 7.81 7.17 17.76
N ALA A 282 8.12 6.19 16.92
CA ALA A 282 7.59 4.85 17.02
C ALA A 282 8.70 3.79 16.93
N ASP A 283 8.30 2.54 17.10
CA ASP A 283 9.11 1.34 16.96
C ASP A 283 8.45 0.41 15.93
N GLY A 284 9.25 -0.18 15.03
CA GLY A 284 8.75 -0.96 13.91
C GLY A 284 8.27 -2.38 14.23
N THR A 285 8.35 -2.80 15.49
CA THR A 285 7.85 -4.11 15.96
C THR A 285 6.55 -4.00 16.74
N THR A 286 6.15 -2.78 17.09
CA THR A 286 4.99 -2.50 17.92
C THR A 286 3.76 -2.21 17.04
N PRO A 287 2.60 -2.87 17.26
CA PRO A 287 1.34 -2.48 16.64
C PRO A 287 0.75 -1.23 17.31
N TYR A 288 0.12 -0.38 16.51
CA TYR A 288 -0.49 0.87 16.96
C TYR A 288 -1.95 0.98 16.53
N GLU A 289 -2.75 1.63 17.37
CA GLU A 289 -4.07 2.17 17.04
C GLU A 289 -3.93 3.68 16.88
N PHE A 290 -4.51 4.23 15.82
CA PHE A 290 -4.67 5.66 15.60
C PHE A 290 -6.16 5.99 15.75
N ALA A 291 -6.53 6.57 16.89
CA ALA A 291 -7.91 6.94 17.20
C ALA A 291 -8.15 8.42 16.89
N VAL A 292 -8.99 8.69 15.89
CA VAL A 292 -9.44 10.04 15.53
C VAL A 292 -10.69 10.36 16.33
N VAL A 293 -10.58 11.36 17.21
CA VAL A 293 -11.64 11.80 18.11
C VAL A 293 -12.16 13.15 17.65
N ARG A 294 -13.44 13.21 17.30
CA ARG A 294 -14.18 14.42 16.93
C ARG A 294 -15.36 14.61 17.87
N SER A 295 -15.62 15.85 18.27
CA SER A 295 -16.66 16.14 19.25
C SER A 295 -18.04 15.80 18.67
N GLY A 296 -18.79 14.92 19.34
CA GLY A 296 -20.15 14.53 18.93
C GLY A 296 -20.21 13.54 17.77
N GLU A 297 -19.08 12.97 17.36
CA GLU A 297 -19.02 11.95 16.32
C GLU A 297 -18.41 10.64 16.87
N PRO A 298 -18.69 9.49 16.23
CA PRO A 298 -18.04 8.23 16.54
C PRO A 298 -16.52 8.32 16.48
N VAL A 299 -15.82 7.63 17.38
CA VAL A 299 -14.35 7.53 17.33
C VAL A 299 -13.96 6.64 16.15
N HIS A 300 -13.06 7.11 15.30
CA HIS A 300 -12.56 6.29 14.20
C HIS A 300 -11.19 5.71 14.54
N HIS A 301 -11.13 4.39 14.69
CA HIS A 301 -9.94 3.61 14.99
C HIS A 301 -9.29 3.09 13.71
N PHE A 302 -8.04 3.45 13.48
CA PHE A 302 -7.25 2.92 12.38
C PHE A 302 -6.17 1.98 12.91
N TYR A 303 -6.04 0.84 12.25
CA TYR A 303 -5.05 -0.19 12.55
C TYR A 303 -4.22 -0.48 11.31
N TYR A 304 -2.91 -0.32 11.43
CA TYR A 304 -1.97 -0.64 10.35
C TYR A 304 -1.26 -1.95 10.65
N GLN A 305 -0.96 -2.72 9.62
CA GLN A 305 0.11 -3.70 9.71
C GLN A 305 1.40 -2.98 10.17
N PRO A 306 2.20 -3.55 11.11
CA PRO A 306 3.31 -2.82 11.72
C PRO A 306 4.25 -2.16 10.71
N PHE A 307 4.54 -0.89 10.97
CA PHE A 307 5.46 -0.08 10.16
C PHE A 307 6.86 -0.68 10.22
N ARG A 308 7.54 -0.77 9.07
CA ARG A 308 8.90 -1.31 9.03
C ARG A 308 9.98 -0.25 9.12
N ARG A 309 9.66 0.99 8.80
CA ARG A 309 10.61 2.10 8.70
C ARG A 309 9.86 3.42 8.84
N THR A 310 10.61 4.52 8.90
CA THR A 310 10.04 5.87 8.87
C THR A 310 9.04 6.02 7.73
N ASP A 311 7.84 6.49 8.06
CA ASP A 311 6.74 6.69 7.12
C ASP A 311 6.12 8.07 7.28
N ARG A 312 6.07 8.84 6.19
CA ARG A 312 5.53 10.20 6.19
C ARG A 312 4.27 10.35 5.33
N LEU A 313 3.77 9.25 4.79
CA LEU A 313 2.65 9.23 3.85
C LEU A 313 1.39 8.55 4.42
N VAL A 314 1.36 8.21 5.70
CA VAL A 314 0.17 7.64 6.35
C VAL A 314 -1.08 8.51 6.09
N ARG A 315 -2.18 7.89 5.66
CA ARG A 315 -3.47 8.55 5.44
C ARG A 315 -4.58 7.87 6.25
N LEU A 316 -5.08 8.59 7.24
CA LEU A 316 -6.24 8.17 8.03
C LEU A 316 -7.50 8.70 7.33
N LEU A 317 -7.98 7.93 6.35
CA LEU A 317 -9.13 8.27 5.52
C LEU A 317 -10.43 8.01 6.30
N THR A 318 -11.16 9.07 6.61
CA THR A 318 -12.39 9.03 7.41
C THR A 318 -13.54 9.70 6.66
N SER A 319 -14.76 9.52 7.16
CA SER A 319 -15.97 10.22 6.72
C SER A 319 -16.68 10.83 7.93
N ARG A 320 -17.65 11.71 7.72
CA ARG A 320 -18.61 12.13 8.75
C ARG A 320 -19.77 11.11 8.87
N PRO A 321 -20.56 11.14 9.95
CA PRO A 321 -21.83 10.42 10.03
C PRO A 321 -22.80 10.80 8.91
N GLY A 322 -23.31 9.80 8.17
CA GLY A 322 -24.26 10.01 7.07
C GLY A 322 -23.71 10.68 5.82
N GLU A 323 -22.41 11.00 5.77
CA GLU A 323 -21.76 11.65 4.63
C GLU A 323 -20.56 10.84 4.11
N GLU A 324 -20.13 11.19 2.90
CA GLU A 324 -19.06 10.52 2.16
C GLU A 324 -19.22 8.98 2.11
N VAL A 325 -18.15 8.22 1.86
CA VAL A 325 -18.28 6.77 1.63
C VAL A 325 -18.54 6.00 2.93
N GLY A 326 -17.82 6.31 4.00
CA GLY A 326 -17.94 5.58 5.27
C GLY A 326 -19.15 5.99 6.12
N GLY A 327 -19.86 7.07 5.77
CA GLY A 327 -21.07 7.47 6.49
C GLY A 327 -22.31 6.64 6.17
N GLY A 328 -22.28 5.83 5.11
CA GLY A 328 -23.42 5.02 4.65
C GLY A 328 -23.50 3.62 5.25
N MET A 329 -22.61 3.24 6.17
CA MET A 329 -22.65 1.94 6.84
C MET A 329 -23.80 1.92 7.86
N LYS A 330 -24.59 0.84 7.87
CA LYS A 330 -25.64 0.64 8.87
C LYS A 330 -24.98 0.37 10.22
N THR A 331 -25.35 1.11 11.25
CA THR A 331 -24.77 0.98 12.60
C THR A 331 -25.75 0.35 13.60
N ASP A 332 -25.24 -0.46 14.54
CA ASP A 332 -25.98 -1.03 15.66
C ASP A 332 -25.04 -1.28 16.87
N PRO A 333 -25.46 -1.04 18.12
CA PRO A 333 -24.63 -1.30 19.30
C PRO A 333 -24.19 -2.76 19.48
N LYS A 334 -24.80 -3.71 18.76
CA LYS A 334 -24.48 -5.13 18.81
C LYS A 334 -23.55 -5.58 17.68
N GLN A 335 -23.14 -4.70 16.78
CA GLN A 335 -22.27 -5.06 15.66
C GLN A 335 -21.04 -4.16 15.57
N THR A 336 -19.98 -4.70 14.96
CA THR A 336 -18.78 -3.97 14.58
C THR A 336 -18.76 -3.79 13.07
N ASP A 337 -18.47 -2.58 12.63
CA ASP A 337 -18.33 -2.23 11.22
C ASP A 337 -16.83 -2.11 10.89
N LEU A 338 -16.37 -2.77 9.82
CA LEU A 338 -14.97 -2.74 9.39
C LEU A 338 -14.82 -2.21 7.96
N VAL A 339 -13.78 -1.41 7.75
CA VAL A 339 -13.21 -1.14 6.42
C VAL A 339 -11.84 -1.80 6.35
N VAL A 340 -11.59 -2.61 5.33
CA VAL A 340 -10.26 -3.21 5.09
C VAL A 340 -9.70 -2.67 3.78
N SER A 341 -8.53 -2.04 3.84
CA SER A 341 -7.89 -1.37 2.70
C SER A 341 -6.45 -1.82 2.47
N ARG A 342 -5.99 -1.70 1.23
CA ARG A 342 -4.56 -1.70 0.84
C ARG A 342 -4.40 -1.05 -0.54
N ALA A 343 -3.23 -0.49 -0.86
CA ALA A 343 -2.91 0.05 -2.18
C ALA A 343 -2.52 -1.04 -3.21
N LEU A 344 -3.31 -2.12 -3.26
CA LEU A 344 -3.18 -3.23 -4.20
C LEU A 344 -4.55 -3.86 -4.39
N GLU A 345 -4.99 -4.02 -5.64
CA GLU A 345 -6.31 -4.57 -5.95
C GLU A 345 -6.55 -5.89 -5.21
N TRP A 346 -7.78 -6.14 -4.75
CA TRP A 346 -8.27 -7.42 -4.23
C TRP A 346 -8.85 -8.24 -5.38
N TRP A 347 -8.49 -9.52 -5.51
CA TRP A 347 -9.15 -10.44 -6.45
C TRP A 347 -9.73 -11.66 -5.74
N GLY A 348 -11.01 -11.92 -5.93
CA GLY A 348 -11.76 -13.07 -5.45
C GLY A 348 -12.08 -14.11 -6.55
N ASP A 349 -11.88 -13.79 -7.82
CA ASP A 349 -12.33 -14.57 -8.98
C ASP A 349 -11.21 -15.30 -9.75
N GLN A 350 -10.01 -15.43 -9.17
CA GLN A 350 -8.82 -16.03 -9.81
C GLN A 350 -8.54 -17.48 -9.36
N GLY A 351 -9.52 -18.15 -8.74
CA GLY A 351 -9.37 -19.51 -8.23
C GLY A 351 -8.29 -19.61 -7.15
N ARG A 352 -7.31 -20.50 -7.32
CA ARG A 352 -6.19 -20.67 -6.37
C ARG A 352 -5.26 -19.44 -6.30
N ASN A 353 -5.38 -18.51 -7.24
CA ASN A 353 -4.60 -17.28 -7.31
C ASN A 353 -5.39 -16.04 -6.84
N SER A 354 -6.57 -16.23 -6.24
CA SER A 354 -7.28 -15.15 -5.54
C SER A 354 -6.53 -14.75 -4.27
N ASP A 355 -6.75 -13.53 -3.81
CA ASP A 355 -6.50 -13.20 -2.40
C ASP A 355 -7.54 -13.89 -1.52
N ILE A 356 -7.20 -14.08 -0.26
CA ILE A 356 -8.16 -14.46 0.77
C ILE A 356 -8.10 -13.40 1.86
N LEU A 357 -9.25 -12.80 2.16
CA LEU A 357 -9.42 -11.90 3.31
C LEU A 357 -10.48 -12.53 4.20
N THR A 358 -10.09 -13.01 5.38
CA THR A 358 -11.04 -13.55 6.35
C THR A 358 -11.24 -12.62 7.53
N VAL A 359 -12.49 -12.49 7.96
CA VAL A 359 -12.88 -11.88 9.24
C VAL A 359 -13.47 -12.97 10.12
N ASP A 360 -12.86 -13.24 11.27
CA ASP A 360 -13.20 -14.35 12.17
C ASP A 360 -13.34 -15.70 11.43
N GLY A 361 -12.51 -15.91 10.41
CA GLY A 361 -12.48 -17.13 9.59
C GLY A 361 -13.39 -17.11 8.36
N THR A 362 -14.31 -16.15 8.24
CA THR A 362 -15.19 -16.00 7.07
C THR A 362 -14.49 -15.25 5.96
N ASN A 363 -14.26 -15.89 4.81
CA ASN A 363 -13.69 -15.21 3.64
C ASN A 363 -14.72 -14.27 2.99
N VAL A 364 -14.39 -12.99 2.88
CA VAL A 364 -15.29 -11.95 2.35
C VAL A 364 -15.03 -11.61 0.88
N LEU A 365 -14.02 -12.21 0.25
CA LEU A 365 -13.69 -11.98 -1.16
C LEU A 365 -14.26 -13.07 -2.06
N SER A 366 -15.59 -13.08 -2.22
CA SER A 366 -16.22 -13.91 -3.25
C SER A 366 -15.87 -13.41 -4.66
N SER A 367 -16.11 -14.23 -5.67
CA SER A 367 -15.93 -13.83 -7.08
C SER A 367 -16.84 -12.66 -7.49
N ALA A 368 -17.98 -12.48 -6.83
CA ALA A 368 -18.88 -11.36 -7.10
C ALA A 368 -18.52 -10.11 -6.27
N VAL A 369 -18.01 -10.29 -5.05
CA VAL A 369 -17.60 -9.17 -4.18
C VAL A 369 -16.34 -8.48 -4.69
N ALA A 370 -15.35 -9.24 -5.15
CA ALA A 370 -14.08 -8.69 -5.60
C ALA A 370 -13.59 -9.31 -6.92
N PRO A 371 -14.38 -9.25 -8.01
CA PRO A 371 -13.86 -9.68 -9.31
C PRO A 371 -12.67 -8.81 -9.71
N ARG A 372 -11.70 -9.37 -10.44
CA ARG A 372 -10.51 -8.63 -10.88
C ARG A 372 -10.86 -7.35 -11.64
N SER A 373 -11.95 -7.36 -12.39
CA SER A 373 -12.48 -6.19 -13.11
C SER A 373 -12.95 -5.05 -12.21
N LYS A 374 -13.26 -5.32 -10.93
CA LYS A 374 -13.70 -4.32 -9.96
C LYS A 374 -12.57 -3.39 -9.51
N LEU A 375 -11.32 -3.87 -9.58
CA LEU A 375 -10.13 -3.16 -9.11
C LEU A 375 -10.28 -2.69 -7.65
N ALA A 376 -10.91 -3.51 -6.79
CA ALA A 376 -11.23 -3.12 -5.42
C ALA A 376 -9.96 -2.88 -4.60
N LEU A 377 -9.86 -1.74 -3.92
CA LEU A 377 -8.77 -1.38 -2.99
C LEU A 377 -9.26 -1.36 -1.53
N ALA A 378 -10.55 -1.09 -1.33
CA ALA A 378 -11.21 -1.10 -0.02
C ALA A 378 -12.46 -2.00 -0.02
N VAL A 379 -12.65 -2.73 1.08
CA VAL A 379 -13.79 -3.62 1.33
C VAL A 379 -14.50 -3.14 2.59
N TYR A 380 -15.77 -2.77 2.45
CA TYR A 380 -16.64 -2.33 3.54
C TYR A 380 -17.47 -3.52 4.03
N LEU A 381 -17.39 -3.79 5.33
CA LEU A 381 -17.95 -4.98 5.96
C LEU A 381 -18.82 -4.56 7.13
N PHE A 382 -20.11 -4.79 7.02
CA PHE A 382 -21.09 -4.50 8.06
C PHE A 382 -22.34 -5.34 7.81
N ASP A 383 -23.13 -5.53 8.85
CA ASP A 383 -24.46 -6.14 8.74
C ASP A 383 -25.39 -5.10 8.12
N ARG A 384 -25.71 -5.32 6.84
CA ARG A 384 -26.38 -4.33 6.00
C ARG A 384 -27.79 -4.04 6.51
N ASP A 385 -28.48 -5.07 6.96
CA ASP A 385 -29.89 -5.03 7.34
C ASP A 385 -30.07 -4.98 8.88
N ALA A 386 -28.96 -5.09 9.64
CA ALA A 386 -28.91 -5.19 11.09
C ALA A 386 -29.76 -6.36 11.62
N ASP A 387 -29.70 -7.50 10.93
CA ASP A 387 -30.52 -8.69 11.20
C ASP A 387 -29.74 -9.87 11.80
N GLY A 388 -28.42 -9.73 11.93
CA GLY A 388 -27.53 -10.77 12.46
C GLY A 388 -27.14 -11.85 11.45
N VAL A 389 -27.48 -11.68 10.17
CA VAL A 389 -27.21 -12.62 9.09
C VAL A 389 -26.10 -12.06 8.18
N SER A 390 -25.31 -12.93 7.57
CA SER A 390 -24.23 -12.54 6.66
C SER A 390 -24.47 -13.13 5.27
N ASP A 391 -24.50 -12.28 4.24
CA ASP A 391 -24.33 -12.68 2.83
C ASP A 391 -23.03 -12.12 2.22
N VAL A 392 -21.96 -12.88 2.39
CA VAL A 392 -20.63 -12.52 1.81
C VAL A 392 -20.46 -12.95 0.35
N MET A 393 -21.50 -13.53 -0.27
CA MET A 393 -21.43 -13.98 -1.66
C MET A 393 -21.91 -12.90 -2.63
N VAL A 394 -22.69 -11.93 -2.17
CA VAL A 394 -23.24 -10.84 -2.98
C VAL A 394 -22.65 -9.51 -2.53
N PRO A 395 -22.16 -8.66 -3.46
CA PRO A 395 -21.69 -7.34 -3.08
C PRO A 395 -22.84 -6.43 -2.66
N ILE A 396 -22.59 -5.54 -1.69
CA ILE A 396 -23.51 -4.47 -1.34
C ILE A 396 -23.58 -3.47 -2.51
N PRO A 397 -24.74 -3.30 -3.19
CA PRO A 397 -24.81 -2.57 -4.46
C PRO A 397 -24.29 -1.13 -4.40
N ASP A 398 -24.59 -0.40 -3.33
CA ASP A 398 -24.21 1.02 -3.19
C ASP A 398 -22.69 1.18 -3.15
N TYR A 399 -21.98 0.30 -2.43
CA TYR A 399 -20.52 0.30 -2.38
C TYR A 399 -19.92 -0.24 -3.68
N PHE A 400 -20.52 -1.29 -4.26
CA PHE A 400 -20.06 -1.85 -5.52
C PHE A 400 -20.21 -0.88 -6.71
N GLY A 401 -21.11 0.10 -6.62
CA GLY A 401 -21.25 1.18 -7.59
C GLY A 401 -20.11 2.20 -7.57
N ILE A 402 -19.35 2.30 -6.47
CA ILE A 402 -18.27 3.28 -6.31
C ILE A 402 -16.95 2.71 -6.87
N GLY A 403 -16.19 3.51 -7.63
CA GLY A 403 -14.91 3.07 -8.18
C GLY A 403 -13.95 2.55 -7.10
N PHE A 404 -13.30 1.40 -7.36
CA PHE A 404 -12.31 0.78 -6.47
C PHE A 404 -12.80 0.38 -5.07
N ILE A 405 -14.09 0.54 -4.76
CA ILE A 405 -14.67 0.20 -3.45
C ILE A 405 -15.66 -0.92 -3.63
N THR A 406 -15.65 -1.90 -2.73
CA THR A 406 -16.67 -2.94 -2.66
C THR A 406 -17.14 -3.09 -1.22
N GLY A 407 -18.19 -3.86 -1.01
CA GLY A 407 -18.64 -4.24 0.32
C GLY A 407 -19.36 -5.58 0.31
N ALA A 408 -19.39 -6.23 1.46
CA ALA A 408 -20.07 -7.49 1.67
C ALA A 408 -20.86 -7.41 2.98
N ASP A 409 -22.03 -8.05 2.98
CA ASP A 409 -22.86 -8.15 4.16
C ASP A 409 -22.25 -9.17 5.13
N LEU A 410 -21.81 -8.67 6.29
CA LEU A 410 -21.12 -9.47 7.30
C LEU A 410 -21.50 -8.99 8.70
N HIS A 411 -22.24 -9.82 9.41
CA HIS A 411 -22.46 -9.64 10.83
C HIS A 411 -21.21 -9.96 11.65
N ILE A 412 -20.69 -8.95 12.35
CA ILE A 412 -19.56 -9.05 13.28
C ILE A 412 -20.07 -8.65 14.67
N PRO A 413 -20.25 -9.58 15.62
CA PRO A 413 -20.76 -9.24 16.94
C PRO A 413 -19.82 -8.30 17.71
N ALA A 414 -20.34 -7.17 18.18
CA ALA A 414 -19.62 -6.27 19.07
C ALA A 414 -19.52 -6.84 20.51
N GLY A 415 -18.54 -6.35 21.28
CA GLY A 415 -18.43 -6.65 22.71
C GLY A 415 -16.99 -6.85 23.19
N ASP A 416 -16.84 -7.45 24.37
CA ASP A 416 -15.54 -7.70 25.01
C ASP A 416 -14.77 -8.86 24.35
N ARG A 417 -14.49 -8.74 23.05
CA ARG A 417 -13.75 -9.69 22.23
C ARG A 417 -12.81 -8.97 21.26
N SER A 418 -12.01 -9.76 20.57
CA SER A 418 -11.21 -9.30 19.44
C SER A 418 -11.77 -9.90 18.15
N VAL A 419 -11.74 -9.12 17.08
CA VAL A 419 -12.00 -9.58 15.71
C VAL A 419 -10.66 -9.89 15.06
N GLU A 420 -10.52 -11.11 14.51
CA GLU A 420 -9.34 -11.49 13.73
C GLU A 420 -9.56 -11.19 12.25
N VAL A 421 -8.68 -10.37 11.67
CA VAL A 421 -8.67 -10.05 10.24
C VAL A 421 -7.37 -10.58 9.64
N VAL A 422 -7.51 -11.44 8.63
CA VAL A 422 -6.39 -12.15 8.03
C VAL A 422 -6.36 -11.90 6.53
N VAL A 423 -5.20 -11.53 6.02
CA VAL A 423 -4.94 -11.45 4.59
C VAL A 423 -3.98 -12.55 4.19
N THR A 424 -4.36 -13.37 3.21
CA THR A 424 -3.46 -14.27 2.49
C THR A 424 -3.32 -13.75 1.06
N PRO A 425 -2.19 -13.13 0.71
CA PRO A 425 -2.01 -12.54 -0.61
C PRO A 425 -2.02 -13.59 -1.72
N ARG A 426 -2.55 -13.20 -2.89
CA ARG A 426 -2.52 -14.02 -4.11
C ARG A 426 -1.14 -14.61 -4.38
N GLY A 427 -1.08 -15.93 -4.62
CA GLY A 427 0.15 -16.64 -4.98
C GLY A 427 1.26 -16.62 -3.92
N GLN A 428 1.04 -16.04 -2.74
CA GLN A 428 2.07 -15.82 -1.72
C GLN A 428 1.55 -16.17 -0.32
N ALA A 429 1.09 -17.42 -0.14
CA ALA A 429 0.51 -17.87 1.14
C ALA A 429 1.47 -17.72 2.34
N ALA A 430 2.78 -17.75 2.10
CA ALA A 430 3.80 -17.52 3.12
C ALA A 430 3.77 -16.08 3.69
N HIS A 431 3.19 -15.12 2.98
CA HIS A 431 3.12 -13.71 3.37
C HIS A 431 1.79 -13.37 4.04
N ARG A 432 1.12 -14.37 4.61
CA ARG A 432 -0.10 -14.22 5.40
C ARG A 432 0.12 -13.19 6.52
N ALA A 433 -0.74 -12.18 6.58
CA ALA A 433 -0.74 -11.15 7.61
C ALA A 433 -1.98 -11.28 8.48
N VAL A 434 -1.84 -10.99 9.78
CA VAL A 434 -2.94 -11.04 10.76
C VAL A 434 -2.95 -9.74 11.54
N LEU A 435 -4.12 -9.12 11.61
CA LEU A 435 -4.42 -8.06 12.55
C LEU A 435 -5.55 -8.53 13.47
N ARG A 436 -5.49 -8.09 14.72
CA ARG A 436 -6.58 -8.26 15.67
C ARG A 436 -6.95 -6.89 16.20
N VAL A 437 -8.25 -6.64 16.28
CA VAL A 437 -8.82 -5.35 16.72
C VAL A 437 -9.92 -5.62 17.72
N PRO A 438 -10.20 -4.72 18.68
CA PRO A 438 -11.38 -4.84 19.51
C PRO A 438 -12.66 -4.81 18.67
N ALA A 439 -13.69 -5.56 19.08
CA ALA A 439 -15.01 -5.53 18.45
C ALA A 439 -15.81 -4.31 18.94
N TRP A 440 -15.40 -3.13 18.48
CA TRP A 440 -16.03 -1.86 18.83
C TRP A 440 -17.48 -1.79 18.29
N PRO A 441 -18.45 -1.30 19.08
CA PRO A 441 -19.83 -1.16 18.63
C PRO A 441 -19.97 0.00 17.61
N SER A 442 -20.66 -0.24 16.49
CA SER A 442 -20.62 0.67 15.35
C SER A 442 -21.45 1.94 15.52
N ASP A 443 -22.29 2.04 16.56
CA ASP A 443 -23.03 3.25 16.90
C ASP A 443 -22.15 4.32 17.57
N THR A 444 -21.06 3.92 18.25
CA THR A 444 -20.10 4.84 18.89
C THR A 444 -18.72 4.85 18.26
N ASP A 445 -18.39 3.86 17.44
CA ASP A 445 -17.04 3.66 16.94
C ASP A 445 -17.02 3.22 15.47
N ARG A 446 -15.91 3.46 14.78
CA ARG A 446 -15.64 3.02 13.40
C ARG A 446 -14.27 2.39 13.34
N VAL A 447 -14.10 1.38 12.48
CA VAL A 447 -12.83 0.66 12.42
C VAL A 447 -12.34 0.53 10.98
N THR A 448 -11.11 0.99 10.74
CA THR A 448 -10.40 0.77 9.48
C THR A 448 -9.11 0.00 9.72
N LEU A 449 -8.87 -1.02 8.91
CA LEU A 449 -7.62 -1.76 8.87
C LEU A 449 -6.90 -1.50 7.55
N HIS A 450 -5.60 -1.22 7.63
CA HIS A 450 -4.74 -1.03 6.47
C HIS A 450 -3.67 -2.12 6.41
N PHE A 451 -3.69 -2.90 5.32
CA PHE A 451 -2.68 -3.91 5.02
C PHE A 451 -1.70 -3.37 3.98
N ARG A 452 -0.46 -3.85 4.05
CA ARG A 452 0.59 -3.42 3.12
C ARG A 452 0.36 -4.00 1.72
N ASP A 453 0.80 -3.27 0.72
CA ASP A 453 0.75 -3.67 -0.70
C ASP A 453 2.03 -4.35 -1.22
N ASP A 454 3.09 -4.40 -0.42
CA ASP A 454 4.43 -4.85 -0.83
C ASP A 454 4.79 -6.24 -0.27
N ASN A 455 3.79 -7.09 -0.13
CA ASN A 455 3.96 -8.46 0.37
C ASN A 455 4.75 -9.31 -0.62
#